data_AF-A0A8T6N370-F1
#
_entry.id   AF-A0A8T6N370-F1
#
_cell.length_a   1.000
_cell.length_b   1.000
_cell.length_c   1.000
_cell.angle_alpha   90.00
_cell.angle_beta   90.00
_cell.angle_gamma   90.00
#
_symmetry.space_group_name_H-M   'P 1'
#
loop_
_entity.id
_entity.type
_entity.pdbx_description
1 polymer ?
#
loop_
_entity_poly.entity_id
_entity_poly.type
_entity_poly.pdbx_seq_one_letter_code
_entity_poly.pdbx_strand_id
1 'polypeptide(L)'
;MAMQQTLVRRVRLRWSRSDLEGVAEFKQLMDAVRKYEVLAHMKLGEEGIEHLAEIVPVKGELSAMEDIPTFDVLEVHERDDDSGSYLVSVNLTHSLPMMMLDLEKIHLHPPYGLDEDGLELNFTGRSDSMKRLIELLRMMMPWDSISIQSVRSNAGDMWRGILTDRQIEVLRQAVNLGYYSDERGIKIKDLAESMGMARSTMGGHLKLIEQSVMSKVVDDLG
;
A
#
# COMPACT_ATOMS: atom_id res chain seq x y z
N MET A 1 -32.05 -22.88 -1.27
CA MET A 1 -31.59 -21.50 -0.95
C MET A 1 -30.26 -21.28 -1.65
N ALA A 2 -30.20 -20.35 -2.62
CA ALA A 2 -28.95 -20.01 -3.28
C ALA A 2 -28.08 -19.24 -2.28
N MET A 3 -26.85 -19.73 -2.06
CA MET A 3 -25.86 -19.05 -1.21
C MET A 3 -25.46 -17.76 -1.93
N GLN A 4 -25.94 -16.62 -1.43
CA GLN A 4 -25.60 -15.31 -1.97
C GLN A 4 -24.08 -15.15 -1.82
N GLN A 5 -23.33 -15.16 -2.92
CA GLN A 5 -21.88 -14.99 -2.89
C GLN A 5 -21.57 -13.66 -2.21
N THR A 6 -20.95 -13.73 -1.03
CA THR A 6 -20.59 -12.54 -0.26
C THR A 6 -19.36 -11.92 -0.91
N LEU A 7 -19.56 -10.82 -1.63
CA LEU A 7 -18.48 -10.16 -2.37
C LEU A 7 -17.59 -9.36 -1.41
N VAL A 8 -16.37 -9.86 -1.18
CA VAL A 8 -15.30 -9.15 -0.47
C VAL A 8 -14.62 -8.19 -1.43
N ARG A 9 -14.30 -6.98 -0.96
CA ARG A 9 -13.55 -5.96 -1.69
C ARG A 9 -12.36 -5.54 -0.86
N ARG A 10 -11.28 -5.18 -1.56
CA ARG A 10 -10.25 -4.34 -0.98
C ARG A 10 -10.41 -2.94 -1.54
N VAL A 11 -10.19 -1.97 -0.67
CA VAL A 11 -10.35 -0.55 -0.98
C VAL A 11 -9.17 0.18 -0.38
N ARG A 12 -8.45 0.91 -1.23
CA ARG A 12 -7.49 1.91 -0.80
C ARG A 12 -8.18 3.26 -0.84
N LEU A 13 -8.11 3.98 0.28
CA LEU A 13 -8.61 5.34 0.42
C LEU A 13 -7.43 6.27 0.62
N ARG A 14 -7.42 7.40 -0.10
CA ARG A 14 -6.38 8.41 0.03
C ARG A 14 -6.98 9.80 0.22
N TRP A 15 -6.37 10.60 1.10
CA TRP A 15 -6.63 12.03 1.27
C TRP A 15 -5.33 12.78 1.03
N SER A 16 -5.40 13.93 0.36
CA SER A 16 -4.21 14.78 0.23
C SER A 16 -3.93 15.50 1.54
N ARG A 17 -2.65 15.84 1.75
CA ARG A 17 -2.20 16.59 2.92
C ARG A 17 -2.99 17.90 3.12
N SER A 18 -3.23 18.65 2.03
CA SER A 18 -3.95 19.93 2.08
C SER A 18 -5.40 19.81 2.53
N ASP A 19 -6.06 18.68 2.28
CA ASP A 19 -7.45 18.48 2.73
C ASP A 19 -7.51 18.22 4.23
N LEU A 20 -6.49 17.54 4.77
CA LEU A 20 -6.43 17.16 6.17
C LEU A 20 -6.08 18.34 7.10
N GLU A 21 -5.61 19.46 6.56
CA GLU A 21 -5.29 20.69 7.32
C GLU A 21 -6.47 21.21 8.15
N GLY A 22 -7.70 20.98 7.69
CA GLY A 22 -8.92 21.35 8.41
C GLY A 22 -9.26 20.45 9.60
N VAL A 23 -8.60 19.30 9.74
CA VAL A 23 -8.86 18.32 10.79
C VAL A 23 -7.75 18.38 11.84
N ALA A 24 -8.06 18.98 13.00
CA ALA A 24 -7.07 19.33 14.02
C ALA A 24 -6.14 18.18 14.43
N GLU A 25 -6.70 16.99 14.65
CA GLU A 25 -5.94 15.77 14.97
C GLU A 25 -4.88 15.44 13.89
N PHE A 26 -5.25 15.46 12.61
CA PHE A 26 -4.31 15.17 11.52
C PHE A 26 -3.32 16.31 11.32
N LYS A 27 -3.75 17.56 11.47
CA LYS A 27 -2.86 18.71 11.39
C LYS A 27 -1.74 18.64 12.42
N GLN A 28 -2.05 18.34 13.68
CA GLN A 28 -1.05 18.18 14.74
C GLN A 28 -0.01 17.11 14.39
N LEU A 29 -0.49 15.95 13.90
CA LEU A 29 0.41 14.89 13.46
C LEU A 29 1.26 15.31 12.25
N MET A 30 0.64 15.90 11.22
CA MET A 30 1.33 16.40 10.01
C MET A 30 2.40 17.45 10.34
N ASP A 31 2.16 18.33 11.31
CA ASP A 31 3.14 19.34 11.74
C ASP A 31 4.34 18.69 12.47
N ALA A 32 4.16 17.51 13.07
CA ALA A 32 5.19 16.78 13.81
C ALA A 32 5.98 15.79 12.94
N VAL A 33 5.33 15.11 11.98
CA VAL A 33 5.94 14.04 11.14
C VAL A 33 6.01 14.41 9.66
N ARG A 34 7.11 13.99 9.02
CA ARG A 34 7.17 13.85 7.55
C ARG A 34 6.57 12.53 7.09
N LYS A 35 6.78 11.46 7.85
CA LYS A 35 6.23 10.13 7.61
C LYS A 35 5.79 9.52 8.94
N TYR A 36 4.63 8.90 8.95
CA TYR A 36 4.13 8.02 10.01
C TYR A 36 3.42 6.85 9.36
N GLU A 37 4.05 5.69 9.35
CA GLU A 37 3.54 4.48 8.72
C GLU A 37 3.35 3.38 9.75
N VAL A 38 2.12 2.92 9.90
CA VAL A 38 1.78 1.79 10.75
C VAL A 38 2.16 0.51 10.02
N LEU A 39 3.04 -0.29 10.62
CA LEU A 39 3.57 -1.53 10.06
C LEU A 39 2.86 -2.78 10.59
N ALA A 40 2.39 -2.75 11.84
CA ALA A 40 1.68 -3.86 12.45
C ALA A 40 0.80 -3.40 13.63
N HIS A 41 -0.39 -3.97 13.78
CA HIS A 41 -1.19 -3.82 15.01
C HIS A 41 -0.74 -4.83 16.06
N MET A 42 -0.54 -4.39 17.30
CA MET A 42 -0.12 -5.24 18.41
C MET A 42 -1.27 -5.51 19.38
N LYS A 43 -2.00 -4.45 19.77
CA LYS A 43 -3.14 -4.54 20.68
C LYS A 43 -4.22 -3.55 20.26
N LEU A 44 -5.47 -4.01 20.35
CA LEU A 44 -6.67 -3.26 20.01
C LEU A 44 -7.56 -3.24 21.26
N GLY A 45 -8.00 -2.07 21.71
CA GLY A 45 -8.88 -1.96 22.86
C GLY A 45 -9.44 -0.55 23.04
N GLU A 46 -10.32 -0.41 24.03
CA GLU A 46 -10.97 0.88 24.35
C GLU A 46 -9.97 1.93 24.84
N GLU A 47 -8.82 1.51 25.36
CA GLU A 47 -7.72 2.38 25.81
C GLU A 47 -6.81 2.87 24.66
N GLY A 48 -7.04 2.39 23.43
CA GLY A 48 -6.26 2.76 22.26
C GLY A 48 -5.84 1.57 21.41
N ILE A 49 -5.14 1.91 20.33
CA ILE A 49 -4.57 0.94 19.39
C ILE A 49 -3.05 1.02 19.49
N GLU A 50 -2.46 0.00 20.10
CA GLU A 50 -1.01 -0.18 20.15
C GLU A 50 -0.54 -0.82 18.84
N HIS A 51 0.47 -0.21 18.23
CA HIS A 51 0.96 -0.64 16.93
C HIS A 51 2.43 -0.29 16.77
N LEU A 52 3.12 -1.04 15.91
CA LEU A 52 4.47 -0.75 15.48
C LEU A 52 4.41 0.23 14.31
N ALA A 53 5.14 1.33 14.38
CA ALA A 53 5.20 2.35 13.35
C ALA A 53 6.63 2.72 12.97
N GLU A 54 6.83 3.04 11.70
CA GLU A 54 7.99 3.80 11.23
C GLU A 54 7.63 5.30 11.22
N ILE A 55 8.48 6.11 11.86
CA ILE A 55 8.25 7.55 12.02
C ILE A 55 9.47 8.32 11.53
N VAL A 56 9.25 9.32 10.68
CA VAL A 56 10.27 10.32 10.31
C VAL A 56 9.82 11.68 10.82
N PRO A 57 10.41 12.18 11.92
CA PRO A 57 10.02 13.48 12.50
C PRO A 57 10.44 14.66 11.62
N VAL A 58 9.67 15.75 11.64
CA VAL A 58 10.02 16.99 10.91
C VAL A 58 11.33 17.60 11.43
N LYS A 59 11.53 17.58 12.75
CA LYS A 59 12.69 18.16 13.45
C LYS A 59 13.79 17.13 13.77
N GLY A 60 13.66 15.89 13.30
CA GLY A 60 14.61 14.79 13.55
C GLY A 60 14.51 14.13 14.94
N GLU A 61 13.62 14.61 15.81
CA GLU A 61 13.38 14.08 17.16
C GLU A 61 11.88 13.83 17.39
N LEU A 62 11.57 12.82 18.20
CA LEU A 62 10.19 12.41 18.53
C LEU A 62 9.50 13.33 19.56
N SER A 63 10.21 14.32 20.11
CA SER A 63 9.70 15.22 21.17
C SER A 63 8.47 16.01 20.72
N ALA A 64 8.33 16.31 19.43
CA ALA A 64 7.15 16.99 18.90
C ALA A 64 5.85 16.16 19.01
N MET A 65 5.95 14.85 19.21
CA MET A 65 4.80 13.95 19.32
C MET A 65 4.30 13.86 20.76
N GLU A 66 5.13 14.19 21.76
CA GLU A 66 4.74 14.24 23.17
C GLU A 66 3.64 15.28 23.44
N ASP A 67 3.57 16.31 22.60
CA ASP A 67 2.55 17.36 22.68
C ASP A 67 1.21 16.96 22.01
N ILE A 68 1.14 15.79 21.36
CA ILE A 68 -0.06 15.31 20.67
C ILE A 68 -0.89 14.45 21.64
N PRO A 69 -2.05 14.91 22.13
CA PRO A 69 -2.77 14.24 23.22
C PRO A 69 -3.25 12.82 22.91
N THR A 70 -3.39 12.49 21.64
CA THR A 70 -3.93 11.22 21.14
C THR A 70 -2.84 10.25 20.71
N PHE A 71 -1.56 10.57 20.96
CA PHE A 71 -0.41 9.87 20.44
C PHE A 71 0.62 9.63 21.56
N ASP A 72 0.71 8.40 22.03
CA ASP A 72 1.68 8.04 23.07
C ASP A 72 2.81 7.20 22.48
N VAL A 73 4.03 7.70 22.55
CA VAL A 73 5.24 6.91 22.25
C VAL A 73 5.52 5.99 23.43
N LEU A 74 5.39 4.67 23.24
CA LEU A 74 5.59 3.68 24.29
C LEU A 74 7.04 3.22 24.38
N GLU A 75 7.63 2.85 23.24
CA GLU A 75 8.98 2.29 23.16
C GLU A 75 9.61 2.61 21.81
N VAL A 76 10.87 3.04 21.83
CA VAL A 76 11.69 3.21 20.62
C VAL A 76 12.58 1.98 20.48
N HIS A 77 12.35 1.20 19.42
CA HIS A 77 13.10 -0.05 19.16
C HIS A 77 14.41 0.22 18.44
N GLU A 78 14.36 1.07 17.43
CA GLU A 78 15.49 1.35 16.54
C GLU A 78 15.41 2.78 16.01
N ARG A 79 16.58 3.35 15.74
CA ARG A 79 16.75 4.60 15.02
C ARG A 79 17.71 4.33 13.87
N ASP A 80 17.30 4.68 12.67
CA ASP A 80 18.15 4.70 11.48
C ASP A 80 18.69 6.13 11.29
N ASP A 81 20.00 6.29 11.48
CA ASP A 81 20.66 7.59 11.35
C ASP A 81 20.80 8.06 9.89
N ASP A 82 20.76 7.16 8.91
CA ASP A 82 20.89 7.51 7.50
C ASP A 82 19.58 8.10 6.96
N SER A 83 18.45 7.47 7.31
CA SER A 83 17.11 7.94 6.90
C SER A 83 16.50 8.93 7.89
N GLY A 84 17.00 8.97 9.13
CA GLY A 84 16.39 9.72 10.24
C GLY A 84 15.06 9.12 10.71
N SER A 85 14.79 7.85 10.38
CA SER A 85 13.57 7.16 10.78
C SER A 85 13.72 6.46 12.14
N TYR A 86 12.59 6.28 12.81
CA TYR A 86 12.47 5.57 14.07
C TYR A 86 11.48 4.43 13.91
N LEU A 87 11.83 3.26 14.44
CA LEU A 87 10.91 2.15 14.63
C LEU A 87 10.37 2.20 16.07
N VAL A 88 9.07 2.41 16.21
CA VAL A 88 8.47 2.82 17.49
C VAL A 88 7.18 2.04 17.77
N SER A 89 6.99 1.58 19.00
CA SER A 89 5.68 1.21 19.54
C SER A 89 4.91 2.45 19.94
N VAL A 90 3.72 2.64 19.39
CA VAL A 90 2.86 3.79 19.68
C VAL A 90 1.48 3.31 20.12
N ASN A 91 0.89 3.96 21.11
CA ASN A 91 -0.54 3.85 21.40
C ASN A 91 -1.26 5.06 20.80
N LEU A 92 -2.29 4.80 20.00
CA LEU A 92 -3.07 5.84 19.33
C LEU A 92 -4.53 5.81 19.79
N THR A 93 -5.04 6.96 20.19
CA THR A 93 -6.44 7.15 20.63
C THR A 93 -7.21 8.12 19.74
N HIS A 94 -6.68 8.39 18.54
CA HIS A 94 -7.35 9.21 17.52
C HIS A 94 -8.76 8.73 17.20
N SER A 95 -9.64 9.67 16.87
CA SER A 95 -11.05 9.41 16.59
C SER A 95 -11.25 8.38 15.48
N LEU A 96 -10.45 8.45 14.42
CA LEU A 96 -10.58 7.59 13.25
C LEU A 96 -10.20 6.11 13.54
N PRO A 97 -8.99 5.78 14.04
CA PRO A 97 -8.65 4.43 14.47
C PRO A 97 -9.62 3.85 15.51
N MET A 98 -10.04 4.65 16.49
CA MET A 98 -10.98 4.19 17.52
C MET A 98 -12.35 3.81 16.93
N MET A 99 -12.88 4.59 15.98
CA MET A 99 -14.10 4.23 15.25
C MET A 99 -13.97 2.88 14.52
N MET A 100 -12.76 2.51 14.06
CA MET A 100 -12.56 1.25 13.34
C MET A 100 -12.79 0.02 14.23
N LEU A 101 -12.68 0.15 15.55
CA LEU A 101 -12.95 -0.95 16.49
C LEU A 101 -14.42 -1.41 16.44
N ASP A 102 -15.33 -0.50 16.10
CA ASP A 102 -16.77 -0.77 16.03
C ASP A 102 -17.22 -1.33 14.67
N LEU A 103 -16.33 -1.37 13.68
CA LEU A 103 -16.67 -1.77 12.32
C LEU A 103 -16.58 -3.28 12.13
N GLU A 104 -17.72 -3.96 12.22
CA GLU A 104 -17.79 -5.38 11.88
C GLU A 104 -17.51 -5.65 10.39
N LYS A 105 -16.82 -6.78 10.12
CA LYS A 105 -16.61 -7.32 8.76
C LYS A 105 -15.81 -6.39 7.84
N ILE A 106 -15.03 -5.50 8.45
CA ILE A 106 -14.08 -4.58 7.85
C ILE A 106 -12.75 -4.79 8.58
N HIS A 107 -11.67 -4.81 7.83
CA HIS A 107 -10.33 -4.91 8.36
C HIS A 107 -9.45 -3.85 7.71
N LEU A 108 -8.84 -3.00 8.53
CA LEU A 108 -7.75 -2.10 8.14
C LEU A 108 -6.45 -2.90 8.22
N HIS A 109 -5.67 -2.95 7.14
CA HIS A 109 -4.44 -3.76 7.10
C HIS A 109 -3.21 -2.88 6.85
N PRO A 110 -2.18 -3.00 7.69
CA PRO A 110 -0.86 -2.45 7.41
C PRO A 110 -0.23 -2.99 6.10
N PRO A 111 0.70 -2.22 5.47
CA PRO A 111 1.08 -0.87 5.85
C PRO A 111 0.02 0.17 5.43
N TYR A 112 -0.11 1.20 6.25
CA TYR A 112 -0.90 2.39 5.95
C TYR A 112 -0.36 3.55 6.79
N GLY A 113 -0.61 4.79 6.40
CA GLY A 113 0.03 5.90 7.08
C GLY A 113 -0.15 7.24 6.41
N LEU A 114 0.56 8.21 6.97
CA LEU A 114 0.59 9.60 6.56
C LEU A 114 2.01 9.95 6.09
N ASP A 115 2.14 10.64 4.97
CA ASP A 115 3.40 11.17 4.47
C ASP A 115 3.27 12.59 3.87
N GLU A 116 4.16 12.96 2.96
CA GLU A 116 4.13 14.25 2.25
C GLU A 116 2.94 14.37 1.30
N ASP A 117 2.46 13.28 0.71
CA ASP A 117 1.32 13.25 -0.20
C ASP A 117 -0.01 13.29 0.58
N GLY A 118 -0.03 12.66 1.76
CA GLY A 118 -1.17 12.70 2.68
C GLY A 118 -1.44 11.35 3.33
N LEU A 119 -2.70 11.07 3.64
CA LEU A 119 -3.10 9.85 4.37
C LEU A 119 -3.54 8.77 3.38
N GLU A 120 -2.95 7.58 3.48
CA GLU A 120 -3.42 6.37 2.80
C GLU A 120 -3.91 5.34 3.82
N LEU A 121 -5.10 4.77 3.59
CA LEU A 121 -5.68 3.69 4.39
C LEU A 121 -6.10 2.51 3.50
N ASN A 122 -5.80 1.30 3.94
CA ASN A 122 -6.01 0.07 3.18
C ASN A 122 -7.02 -0.86 3.87
N PHE A 123 -8.22 -0.98 3.31
CA PHE A 123 -9.32 -1.77 3.88
C PHE A 123 -9.60 -3.04 3.08
N THR A 124 -10.00 -4.10 3.77
CA THR A 124 -10.64 -5.28 3.19
C THR A 124 -11.93 -5.57 3.94
N GLY A 125 -13.02 -5.84 3.23
CA GLY A 125 -14.27 -6.19 3.89
C GLY A 125 -15.40 -6.51 2.93
N ARG A 126 -16.57 -6.80 3.49
CA ARG A 126 -17.77 -7.03 2.67
C ARG A 126 -18.20 -5.75 1.97
N SER A 127 -18.69 -5.88 0.74
CA SER A 127 -19.09 -4.73 -0.10
C SER A 127 -20.12 -3.80 0.56
N ASP A 128 -21.09 -4.36 1.28
CA ASP A 128 -22.11 -3.60 2.02
C ASP A 128 -21.53 -2.85 3.22
N SER A 129 -20.56 -3.46 3.90
CA SER A 129 -19.86 -2.87 5.05
C SER A 129 -18.92 -1.74 4.59
N MET A 130 -18.24 -1.92 3.44
CA MET A 130 -17.42 -0.88 2.80
C MET A 130 -18.23 0.37 2.44
N LYS A 131 -19.47 0.21 1.96
CA LYS A 131 -20.34 1.37 1.68
C LYS A 131 -20.61 2.20 2.93
N ARG A 132 -20.94 1.52 4.04
CA ARG A 132 -21.16 2.18 5.35
C ARG A 132 -19.90 2.88 5.85
N LEU A 133 -18.73 2.26 5.74
CA LEU A 133 -17.45 2.89 6.07
C LEU A 133 -17.25 4.19 5.28
N ILE A 134 -17.45 4.14 3.95
CA ILE A 134 -17.32 5.32 3.07
C ILE A 134 -18.31 6.41 3.49
N GLU A 135 -19.54 6.06 3.86
CA GLU A 135 -20.55 7.00 4.37
C GLU A 135 -20.18 7.63 5.73
N LEU A 136 -19.55 6.86 6.63
CA LEU A 136 -19.06 7.37 7.92
C LEU A 136 -17.90 8.35 7.73
N LEU A 137 -16.92 7.97 6.92
CA LEU A 137 -15.80 8.83 6.54
C LEU A 137 -16.30 10.11 5.84
N ARG A 138 -17.45 10.03 5.14
CA ARG A 138 -18.24 11.15 4.54
C ARG A 138 -18.56 12.28 5.49
N MET A 139 -18.74 11.93 6.75
CA MET A 139 -19.16 12.86 7.78
C MET A 139 -18.00 13.38 8.60
N MET A 140 -16.88 12.65 8.65
CA MET A 140 -15.74 12.95 9.53
C MET A 140 -14.57 13.65 8.82
N MET A 141 -14.35 13.33 7.55
CA MET A 141 -13.18 13.78 6.78
C MET A 141 -13.62 14.66 5.62
N PRO A 142 -12.78 15.55 5.09
CA PRO A 142 -13.06 16.29 3.87
C PRO A 142 -13.14 15.36 2.64
N TRP A 143 -14.00 15.70 1.67
CA TRP A 143 -14.38 14.82 0.55
C TRP A 143 -13.93 15.25 -0.84
N ASP A 144 -13.38 16.45 -0.98
CA ASP A 144 -13.10 17.04 -2.28
C ASP A 144 -12.00 16.28 -3.06
N SER A 145 -11.25 15.37 -2.42
CA SER A 145 -10.08 14.69 -3.01
C SER A 145 -9.98 13.17 -2.78
N ILE A 146 -10.98 12.51 -2.20
CA ILE A 146 -10.82 11.09 -1.84
C ILE A 146 -10.67 10.21 -3.08
N SER A 147 -9.51 9.59 -3.22
CA SER A 147 -9.28 8.57 -4.25
C SER A 147 -9.63 7.19 -3.69
N ILE A 148 -10.59 6.52 -4.34
CA ILE A 148 -11.03 5.18 -3.98
C ILE A 148 -10.53 4.21 -5.04
N GLN A 149 -9.49 3.45 -4.72
CA GLN A 149 -9.01 2.39 -5.58
C GLN A 149 -9.55 1.05 -5.10
N SER A 150 -10.47 0.46 -5.87
CA SER A 150 -10.93 -0.89 -5.60
C SER A 150 -9.85 -1.88 -6.03
N VAL A 151 -9.11 -2.42 -5.07
CA VAL A 151 -8.22 -3.55 -5.31
C VAL A 151 -9.10 -4.80 -5.35
N ARG A 152 -9.66 -5.12 -6.53
CA ARG A 152 -10.40 -6.38 -6.68
C ARG A 152 -9.43 -7.53 -6.38
N SER A 153 -9.86 -8.41 -5.50
CA SER A 153 -9.12 -9.54 -4.95
C SER A 153 -8.45 -10.37 -6.05
N ASN A 154 -7.16 -10.11 -6.28
CA ASN A 154 -6.04 -11.05 -6.13
C ASN A 154 -4.83 -10.46 -6.84
N ALA A 155 -3.94 -9.73 -6.15
CA ALA A 155 -2.66 -9.32 -6.75
C ALA A 155 -1.87 -10.52 -7.31
N GLY A 156 -2.05 -11.71 -6.71
CA GLY A 156 -1.53 -12.97 -7.23
C GLY A 156 -2.27 -13.55 -8.43
N ASP A 157 -3.54 -13.19 -8.69
CA ASP A 157 -4.29 -13.63 -9.88
C ASP A 157 -4.45 -12.52 -10.94
N MET A 158 -4.21 -11.24 -10.62
CA MET A 158 -4.30 -10.12 -11.56
C MET A 158 -3.26 -10.22 -12.67
N TRP A 159 -2.11 -10.83 -12.35
CA TRP A 159 -1.04 -11.14 -13.29
C TRP A 159 -1.11 -12.59 -13.80
N ARG A 160 -1.94 -13.46 -13.20
CA ARG A 160 -2.12 -14.83 -13.71
C ARG A 160 -2.97 -14.80 -14.97
N GLY A 161 -2.47 -15.43 -16.02
CA GLY A 161 -3.18 -15.57 -17.30
C GLY A 161 -2.93 -14.43 -18.30
N ILE A 162 -2.17 -13.38 -17.96
CA ILE A 162 -1.77 -12.37 -18.95
C ILE A 162 -0.69 -12.90 -19.90
N LEU A 163 0.08 -13.88 -19.43
CA LEU A 163 1.09 -14.62 -20.17
C LEU A 163 0.74 -16.11 -20.15
N THR A 164 1.05 -16.79 -21.26
CA THR A 164 1.07 -18.25 -21.33
C THR A 164 2.26 -18.82 -20.54
N ASP A 165 2.21 -20.11 -20.16
CA ASP A 165 3.30 -20.77 -19.46
C ASP A 165 4.64 -20.64 -20.19
N ARG A 166 4.61 -20.75 -21.54
CA ARG A 166 5.80 -20.59 -22.37
C ARG A 166 6.35 -19.17 -22.34
N GLN A 167 5.49 -18.16 -22.31
CA GLN A 167 5.89 -16.76 -22.20
C GLN A 167 6.46 -16.45 -20.80
N ILE A 168 5.91 -17.05 -19.74
CA ILE A 168 6.45 -16.94 -18.38
C ILE A 168 7.86 -17.54 -18.31
N GLU A 169 8.09 -18.69 -18.94
CA GLU A 169 9.40 -19.32 -19.01
C GLU A 169 10.43 -18.42 -19.73
N VAL A 170 10.06 -17.86 -20.88
CA VAL A 170 10.90 -16.92 -21.64
C VAL A 170 11.21 -15.67 -20.82
N LEU A 171 10.21 -15.07 -20.18
CA LEU A 171 10.39 -13.88 -19.34
C LEU A 171 11.34 -14.16 -18.16
N ARG A 172 11.16 -15.29 -17.47
CA ARG A 172 12.04 -15.69 -16.36
C ARG A 172 13.49 -15.84 -16.82
N GLN A 173 13.73 -16.49 -17.95
CA GLN A 173 15.08 -16.63 -18.51
C GLN A 173 15.68 -15.28 -18.90
N ALA A 174 14.91 -14.42 -19.56
CA ALA A 174 15.34 -13.07 -19.93
C ALA A 174 15.76 -12.24 -18.70
N VAL A 175 14.97 -12.26 -17.63
CA VAL A 175 15.30 -11.57 -16.37
C VAL A 175 16.52 -12.18 -15.70
N ASN A 176 16.59 -13.51 -15.59
CA ASN A 176 17.69 -14.20 -14.92
C ASN A 176 19.04 -13.95 -15.59
N LEU A 177 19.06 -13.95 -16.93
CA LEU A 177 20.25 -13.65 -17.72
C LEU A 177 20.54 -12.14 -17.75
N GLY A 178 19.59 -11.29 -17.34
CA GLY A 178 19.75 -9.85 -17.25
C GLY A 178 19.56 -9.13 -18.58
N TYR A 179 18.71 -9.66 -19.47
CA TYR A 179 18.32 -9.00 -20.72
C TYR A 179 17.67 -7.63 -20.50
N TYR A 180 16.93 -7.47 -19.39
CA TYR A 180 16.31 -6.20 -18.98
C TYR A 180 17.19 -5.38 -18.02
N SER A 181 18.48 -5.69 -17.90
CA SER A 181 19.44 -4.96 -17.07
C SER A 181 20.49 -4.30 -17.96
N ASP A 182 20.76 -3.02 -17.72
CA ASP A 182 21.74 -2.25 -18.49
C ASP A 182 23.18 -2.76 -18.32
N GLU A 183 23.47 -3.52 -17.27
CA GLU A 183 24.83 -3.94 -16.90
C GLU A 183 25.33 -5.18 -17.65
N ARG A 184 24.43 -6.08 -18.08
CA ARG A 184 24.83 -7.45 -18.50
C ARG A 184 24.98 -7.65 -20.01
N GLY A 185 24.52 -6.72 -20.82
CA GLY A 185 24.74 -6.71 -22.28
C GLY A 185 24.20 -7.93 -23.05
N ILE A 186 23.29 -8.70 -22.46
CA ILE A 186 22.68 -9.89 -23.08
C ILE A 186 21.80 -9.47 -24.26
N LYS A 187 21.94 -10.18 -25.40
CA LYS A 187 21.16 -9.91 -26.61
C LYS A 187 20.13 -11.01 -26.84
N ILE A 188 19.14 -10.72 -27.69
CA ILE A 188 18.10 -11.68 -28.11
C ILE A 188 18.70 -12.99 -28.64
N LYS A 189 19.86 -12.94 -29.31
CA LYS A 189 20.55 -14.13 -29.80
C LYS A 189 20.99 -15.07 -28.66
N ASP A 190 21.47 -14.51 -27.55
CA ASP A 190 22.01 -15.28 -26.44
C ASP A 190 20.87 -15.95 -25.66
N LEU A 191 19.74 -15.26 -25.52
CA LEU A 191 18.49 -15.83 -25.02
C LEU A 191 17.97 -16.97 -25.93
N ALA A 192 17.94 -16.73 -27.25
CA ALA A 192 17.45 -17.71 -28.22
C ALA A 192 18.30 -18.99 -28.19
N GLU A 193 19.63 -18.86 -28.10
CA GLU A 193 20.56 -19.98 -27.94
C GLU A 193 20.32 -20.73 -26.62
N SER A 194 20.14 -20.01 -25.50
CA SER A 194 19.91 -20.63 -24.18
C SER A 194 18.63 -21.48 -24.10
N MET A 195 17.63 -21.16 -24.92
CA MET A 195 16.33 -21.84 -24.93
C MET A 195 16.14 -22.72 -26.18
N GLY A 196 17.15 -22.86 -27.04
CA GLY A 196 17.09 -23.67 -28.27
C GLY A 196 16.05 -23.17 -29.29
N MET A 197 15.83 -21.86 -29.38
CA MET A 197 14.83 -21.24 -30.25
C MET A 197 15.48 -20.41 -31.37
N ALA A 198 14.74 -20.19 -32.47
CA ALA A 198 15.17 -19.22 -33.48
C ALA A 198 15.10 -17.78 -32.92
N ARG A 199 16.02 -16.92 -33.34
CA ARG A 199 16.07 -15.50 -32.93
C ARG A 199 14.77 -14.75 -33.18
N SER A 200 14.13 -15.00 -34.32
CA SER A 200 12.83 -14.42 -34.68
C SER A 200 11.71 -14.87 -33.72
N THR A 201 11.71 -16.14 -33.32
CA THR A 201 10.75 -16.70 -32.37
C THR A 201 10.94 -16.12 -30.97
N MET A 202 12.19 -16.01 -30.50
CA MET A 202 12.51 -15.37 -29.21
C MET A 202 12.06 -13.90 -29.19
N GLY A 203 12.40 -13.13 -30.23
CA GLY A 203 11.95 -11.75 -30.36
C GLY A 203 10.42 -11.61 -30.41
N GLY A 204 9.72 -12.55 -31.05
CA GLY A 204 8.27 -12.61 -31.06
C GLY A 204 7.67 -12.84 -29.67
N HIS A 205 8.23 -13.77 -28.89
CA HIS A 205 7.80 -13.99 -27.51
C HIS A 205 8.01 -12.75 -26.64
N LEU A 206 9.21 -12.16 -26.67
CA LEU A 206 9.54 -10.97 -25.89
C LEU A 206 8.60 -9.81 -26.21
N LYS A 207 8.35 -9.55 -27.50
CA LYS A 207 7.41 -8.51 -27.93
C LYS A 207 6.00 -8.73 -27.38
N LEU A 208 5.47 -9.94 -27.46
CA LEU A 208 4.15 -10.26 -26.93
C LEU A 208 4.10 -10.15 -25.40
N ILE A 209 5.16 -10.57 -24.72
CA ILE A 209 5.29 -10.43 -23.27
C ILE A 209 5.27 -8.95 -22.88
N GLU A 210 6.12 -8.14 -23.51
CA GLU A 210 6.23 -6.70 -23.25
C GLU A 210 4.90 -6.00 -23.51
N GLN A 211 4.20 -6.34 -24.60
CA GLN A 211 2.89 -5.78 -24.90
C GLN A 211 1.86 -6.13 -23.81
N SER A 212 1.75 -7.40 -23.43
CA SER A 212 0.81 -7.83 -22.38
C SER A 212 1.12 -7.18 -21.04
N VAL A 213 2.40 -7.14 -20.65
CA VAL A 213 2.85 -6.56 -19.39
C VAL A 213 2.61 -5.05 -19.38
N MET A 214 3.03 -4.31 -20.42
CA MET A 214 2.88 -2.86 -20.46
C MET A 214 1.41 -2.43 -20.54
N SER A 215 0.57 -3.17 -21.28
CA SER A 215 -0.88 -2.92 -21.27
C SER A 215 -1.45 -3.06 -19.87
N LYS A 216 -1.04 -4.11 -19.14
CA LYS A 216 -1.50 -4.34 -17.77
C LYS A 216 -0.98 -3.26 -16.81
N VAL A 217 0.27 -2.81 -16.98
CA VAL A 217 0.84 -1.70 -16.18
C VAL A 217 0.02 -0.43 -16.38
N VAL A 218 -0.30 -0.06 -17.63
CA VAL A 218 -1.12 1.15 -17.90
C VAL A 218 -2.51 1.00 -17.28
N ASP A 219 -3.18 -0.15 -17.47
CA ASP A 219 -4.50 -0.41 -16.88
C ASP A 219 -4.48 -0.30 -15.34
N ASP A 220 -3.38 -0.67 -14.69
CA ASP A 220 -3.22 -0.61 -13.23
C ASP A 220 -2.81 0.79 -12.71
N LEU A 221 -2.21 1.64 -13.56
CA LEU A 221 -1.80 3.02 -13.20
C LEU A 221 -2.94 4.05 -13.33
N GLY A 222 -3.99 3.75 -14.10
CA GLY A 222 -5.16 4.63 -14.32
C GLY A 222 -5.02 5.51 -15.55
#